data_AF-A0A8U0IJ33-F1
#
_entry.id   AF-A0A8U0IJ33-F1
#
_cell.length_a   1.000
_cell.length_b   1.000
_cell.length_c   1.000
_cell.angle_alpha   90.00
_cell.angle_beta   90.00
_cell.angle_gamma   90.00
#
_symmetry.space_group_name_H-M   'P 1'
#
loop_
_entity.id
_entity.type
_entity.pdbx_description
1 polymer ?
#
loop_
_entity_poly.entity_id
_entity_poly.type
_entity_poly.pdbx_seq_one_letter_code
_entity_poly.pdbx_strand_id
1 'polypeptide(L)'
;MNLALRLLMACFVITAPTLLFLGLMRGLEKMRDDALLLALAERDDTPQDVSSAAAEALDKGPIRADGHGGDRGSNGADAAPVAVPTADEFTCSTCGVSNMAGARYCQGCLGELNR
;
A
#
# COMPACT_ATOMS: atom_id res chain seq x y z
N MET A 1 -40.49 -41.90 12.25
CA MET A 1 -39.57 -40.76 12.46
C MET A 1 -40.40 -39.55 12.85
N ASN A 2 -40.36 -39.14 14.13
CA ASN A 2 -41.24 -38.10 14.69
C ASN A 2 -41.03 -36.76 13.97
N LEU A 3 -42.12 -36.05 13.65
CA LEU A 3 -42.12 -34.75 12.94
C LEU A 3 -41.10 -33.76 13.53
N ALA A 4 -41.02 -33.70 14.85
CA ALA A 4 -40.07 -32.86 15.59
C ALA A 4 -38.60 -33.13 15.21
N LEU A 5 -38.21 -34.38 15.00
CA LEU A 5 -36.84 -34.75 14.60
C LEU A 5 -36.52 -34.25 13.19
N ARG A 6 -37.50 -34.29 12.28
CA ARG A 6 -37.35 -33.77 10.91
C ARG A 6 -37.22 -32.26 10.89
N LEU A 7 -38.02 -31.55 11.69
CA LEU A 7 -37.91 -30.10 11.82
C LEU A 7 -36.58 -29.68 12.41
N LEU A 8 -36.07 -30.38 13.43
CA LEU A 8 -34.74 -30.12 13.98
C LEU A 8 -33.63 -30.30 12.94
N MET A 9 -33.66 -31.40 12.18
CA MET A 9 -32.68 -31.63 11.12
C MET A 9 -32.76 -30.58 10.02
N ALA A 10 -33.97 -30.20 9.60
CA ALA A 10 -34.15 -29.14 8.61
C ALA A 10 -33.56 -27.81 9.10
N CYS A 11 -33.89 -27.39 10.33
CA CYS A 11 -33.33 -26.19 10.92
C CYS A 11 -31.80 -26.26 11.02
N PHE A 12 -31.25 -27.38 11.47
CA PHE A 12 -29.80 -27.57 11.57
C PHE A 12 -29.11 -27.47 10.21
N VAL A 13 -29.62 -28.15 9.17
CA VAL A 13 -29.03 -28.11 7.82
C VAL A 13 -29.09 -26.71 7.22
N ILE A 14 -30.11 -25.92 7.54
CA ILE A 14 -30.27 -24.54 7.05
C ILE A 14 -29.33 -23.57 7.78
N THR A 15 -29.22 -23.67 9.11
CA THR A 15 -28.46 -22.70 9.91
C THR A 15 -27.00 -23.08 10.10
N ALA A 16 -26.64 -24.34 9.99
CA ALA A 16 -25.26 -24.80 10.18
C ALA A 16 -24.27 -24.14 9.21
N PRO A 17 -24.53 -24.02 7.89
CA PRO A 17 -23.57 -23.41 6.96
C PRO A 17 -23.31 -21.93 7.27
N THR A 18 -24.36 -21.18 7.64
CA THR A 18 -24.22 -19.76 7.98
C THR A 18 -23.52 -19.58 9.31
N LEU A 19 -23.83 -20.40 10.33
CA LEU A 19 -23.12 -20.38 11.60
C LEU A 19 -21.66 -20.81 11.45
N LEU A 20 -21.37 -21.80 10.62
CA LEU A 20 -20.01 -22.23 10.30
C LEU A 20 -19.23 -21.10 9.62
N PHE A 21 -19.84 -20.44 8.63
CA PHE A 21 -19.22 -19.30 7.94
C PHE A 21 -18.93 -18.14 8.89
N LEU A 22 -19.90 -17.76 9.73
CA LEU A 22 -19.72 -16.70 10.72
C LEU A 22 -18.68 -17.09 11.77
N GLY A 23 -18.69 -18.35 12.20
CA GLY A 23 -17.70 -18.90 13.12
C GLY A 23 -16.29 -18.87 12.53
N LEU A 24 -16.14 -19.21 11.25
CA LEU A 24 -14.88 -19.13 10.54
C LEU A 24 -14.41 -17.68 10.41
N MET A 25 -15.29 -16.75 9.99
CA MET A 25 -14.96 -15.33 9.88
C MET A 25 -14.52 -14.75 11.24
N ARG A 26 -15.27 -15.02 12.31
CA ARG A 26 -14.89 -14.61 13.67
C ARG A 26 -13.61 -15.29 14.17
N GLY A 27 -13.40 -16.55 13.79
CA GLY A 27 -12.18 -17.28 14.11
C GLY A 27 -10.96 -16.69 13.40
N LEU A 28 -11.09 -16.31 12.13
CA LEU A 28 -10.07 -15.62 11.37
C LEU A 28 -9.82 -14.22 11.93
N GLU A 29 -10.86 -13.47 12.29
CA GLU A 29 -10.74 -12.18 12.98
C GLU A 29 -9.97 -12.33 14.29
N LYS A 30 -10.32 -13.32 15.11
CA LYS A 30 -9.64 -13.60 16.37
C LYS A 30 -8.20 -14.10 16.20
N MET A 31 -7.91 -14.92 15.19
CA MET A 31 -6.53 -15.35 14.91
C MET A 31 -5.70 -14.22 14.28
N ARG A 32 -6.39 -13.26 13.66
CA ARG A 32 -5.78 -12.02 13.19
C ARG A 32 -5.48 -11.07 14.36
N ASP A 33 -5.94 -11.35 15.59
CA ASP A 33 -5.82 -10.41 16.71
C ASP A 33 -4.37 -10.07 17.07
N ASP A 34 -4.11 -8.79 16.78
CA ASP A 34 -3.87 -7.73 17.75
C ASP A 34 -2.52 -7.66 18.41
N ALA A 35 -1.73 -8.72 18.46
CA ALA A 35 -0.34 -8.58 18.88
C ALA A 35 0.44 -7.68 17.91
N LEU A 36 0.17 -7.80 16.61
CA LEU A 36 0.81 -7.01 15.57
C LEU A 36 0.22 -5.59 15.48
N LEU A 37 -1.10 -5.42 15.67
CA LEU A 37 -1.75 -4.11 15.69
C LEU A 37 -1.48 -3.34 16.99
N LEU A 38 -1.42 -3.99 18.16
CA LEU A 38 -0.95 -3.36 19.40
C LEU A 38 0.55 -3.08 19.36
N ALA A 39 1.37 -3.97 18.81
CA ALA A 39 2.79 -3.69 18.63
C ALA A 39 3.04 -2.57 17.61
N LEU A 40 2.17 -2.42 16.61
CA LEU A 40 2.17 -1.27 15.71
C LEU A 40 1.65 -0.03 16.42
N ALA A 41 0.52 -0.07 17.13
CA ALA A 41 -0.01 1.08 17.87
C ALA A 41 0.94 1.59 18.96
N GLU A 42 1.63 0.69 19.67
CA GLU A 42 2.70 1.01 20.62
C GLU A 42 3.94 1.62 19.92
N ARG A 43 4.17 1.30 18.64
CA ARG A 43 5.22 1.92 17.80
C ARG A 43 4.74 3.18 17.07
N ASP A 44 3.42 3.31 16.86
CA ASP A 44 2.70 4.42 16.22
C ASP A 44 2.22 5.48 17.23
N ASP A 45 2.67 5.40 18.49
CA ASP A 45 3.12 6.60 19.20
C ASP A 45 4.31 7.20 18.43
N THR A 46 4.05 7.60 17.18
CA THR A 46 5.01 8.19 16.26
C THR A 46 5.58 9.39 16.98
N PRO A 47 6.90 9.43 17.24
CA PRO A 47 7.49 10.61 17.81
C PRO A 47 7.18 11.76 16.84
N GLN A 48 6.75 12.89 17.39
CA GLN A 48 6.16 13.99 16.61
C GLN A 48 7.15 14.56 15.58
N ASP A 49 8.44 14.22 15.75
CA ASP A 49 9.57 14.48 14.89
C ASP A 49 9.51 13.77 13.53
N VAL A 50 9.04 12.52 13.44
CA VAL A 50 8.93 11.81 12.15
C VAL A 50 7.78 12.36 11.31
N SER A 51 6.67 12.74 11.95
CA SER A 51 5.53 13.38 11.29
C SER A 51 5.88 14.78 10.81
N SER A 52 6.62 15.56 11.61
CA SER A 52 7.11 16.86 11.19
C SER A 52 8.19 16.76 10.10
N ALA A 53 9.10 15.78 10.21
CA ALA A 53 10.14 15.56 9.20
C ALA A 53 9.55 15.06 7.88
N ALA A 54 8.53 14.20 7.91
CA ALA A 54 7.80 13.76 6.74
C ALA A 54 6.99 14.90 6.11
N ALA A 55 6.33 15.72 6.92
CA ALA A 55 5.64 16.92 6.44
C ALA A 55 6.61 17.93 5.81
N GLU A 56 7.77 18.16 6.42
CA GLU A 56 8.83 19.02 5.87
C GLU A 56 9.44 18.44 4.59
N ALA A 57 9.60 17.12 4.51
CA ALA A 57 10.07 16.44 3.31
C ALA A 57 9.07 16.54 2.15
N LEU A 58 7.77 16.47 2.45
CA LEU A 58 6.68 16.67 1.48
C LEU A 58 6.58 18.13 1.00
N ASP A 59 6.84 19.10 1.88
CA ASP A 59 6.87 20.53 1.52
C ASP A 59 8.08 20.86 0.61
N LYS A 60 9.22 20.19 0.82
CA LYS A 60 10.43 20.35 -0.01
C LYS A 60 10.31 19.82 -1.44
N GLY A 61 9.28 19.03 -1.75
CA GLY A 61 8.97 18.64 -3.12
C GLY A 61 8.39 17.22 -3.26
N PRO A 62 8.00 16.84 -4.49
CA PRO A 62 7.41 15.53 -4.75
C PRO A 62 8.41 14.41 -4.44
N ILE A 63 7.96 13.41 -3.68
CA ILE A 63 8.71 12.18 -3.41
C ILE A 63 9.03 11.50 -4.74
N ARG A 64 10.31 11.42 -5.10
CA ARG A 64 10.75 10.69 -6.29
C ARG A 64 10.92 9.21 -5.95
N ALA A 65 10.37 8.33 -6.79
CA ALA A 65 10.48 6.88 -6.63
C ALA A 65 11.87 6.32 -7.00
N ASP A 66 12.80 7.18 -7.41
CA ASP A 66 14.20 6.83 -7.70
C ASP A 66 15.03 6.54 -6.44
N GLY A 67 14.46 6.75 -5.24
CA GLY A 67 15.12 6.49 -3.97
C GLY A 67 16.21 7.50 -3.62
N HIS A 68 16.38 8.55 -4.43
CA HIS A 68 17.33 9.61 -4.16
C HIS A 68 16.64 10.74 -3.39
N GLY A 69 16.36 10.47 -2.11
CA GLY A 69 16.07 11.53 -1.14
C GLY A 69 17.25 12.48 -1.13
N GLY A 70 17.05 13.70 -1.62
CA GLY A 70 18.15 14.62 -1.91
C GLY A 70 18.94 14.98 -0.65
N ASP A 71 20.14 14.44 -0.54
CA ASP A 71 21.20 15.01 0.28
C ASP A 71 21.59 16.38 -0.31
N ARG A 72 20.85 17.43 0.04
CA ARG A 72 21.31 18.82 -0.15
C ARG A 72 21.50 19.49 1.19
N GLY A 73 22.69 19.25 1.74
CA GLY A 73 23.29 20.14 2.70
C GLY A 73 23.60 21.50 2.07
N SER A 74 23.23 22.54 2.82
CA SER A 74 23.96 23.80 3.00
C SER A 74 23.77 24.94 1.98
N ASN A 75 23.35 26.07 2.57
CA ASN A 75 23.59 27.47 2.20
C ASN A 75 22.66 28.12 1.16
N GLY A 76 21.74 28.95 1.70
CA GLY A 76 21.74 30.39 1.48
C GLY A 76 21.56 30.92 0.05
N ALA A 77 20.46 31.64 -0.11
CA ALA A 77 20.19 32.69 -1.09
C ALA A 77 19.80 32.27 -2.53
N ASP A 78 18.76 32.97 -2.98
CA ASP A 78 18.33 33.24 -4.34
C ASP A 78 17.29 32.32 -5.00
N ALA A 79 16.12 32.93 -5.21
CA ALA A 79 14.97 32.42 -5.91
C ALA A 79 15.25 32.28 -7.42
N ALA A 80 14.95 31.10 -7.96
CA ALA A 80 14.59 30.94 -9.36
C ALA A 80 13.29 30.13 -9.41
N PRO A 81 12.33 30.43 -10.32
CA PRO A 81 11.24 29.52 -10.58
C PRO A 81 11.87 28.22 -11.06
N VAL A 82 11.77 27.17 -10.23
CA VAL A 82 12.27 25.84 -10.57
C VAL A 82 11.49 25.42 -11.80
N ALA A 83 12.12 25.53 -12.98
CA ALA A 83 11.65 24.85 -14.16
C ALA A 83 11.47 23.40 -13.75
N VAL A 84 10.22 22.92 -13.78
CA VAL A 84 9.92 21.51 -13.54
C VAL A 84 10.84 20.76 -14.49
N PRO A 85 11.85 20.01 -14.00
CA PRO A 85 12.63 19.18 -14.90
C PRO A 85 11.61 18.24 -15.50
N THR A 86 11.36 18.38 -16.80
CA THR A 86 10.55 17.44 -17.56
C THR A 86 11.16 16.09 -17.28
N ALA A 87 10.46 15.26 -16.51
CA ALA A 87 10.96 13.94 -16.17
C ALA A 87 11.26 13.25 -17.50
N ASP A 88 12.53 12.96 -17.76
CA ASP A 88 12.94 12.38 -19.03
C ASP A 88 12.06 11.15 -19.29
N GLU A 89 11.52 11.04 -20.50
CA GLU A 89 10.56 9.99 -20.85
C GLU A 89 11.24 8.95 -21.73
N PHE A 90 11.07 7.66 -21.41
CA PHE A 90 11.66 6.53 -22.14
C PHE A 90 10.57 5.68 -22.77
N THR A 91 10.56 5.60 -24.10
CA THR A 91 9.59 4.81 -24.86
C THR A 91 10.01 3.35 -24.94
N CYS A 92 9.12 2.43 -24.56
CA CYS A 92 9.37 1.00 -24.66
C CYS A 92 9.49 0.57 -26.13
N SER A 93 10.59 -0.08 -26.50
CA SER A 93 10.80 -0.60 -27.86
C SER A 93 9.86 -1.76 -28.22
N THR A 94 9.33 -2.47 -27.23
CA THR A 94 8.44 -3.62 -27.44
C THR A 94 6.99 -3.22 -27.69
N CYS A 95 6.43 -2.30 -26.91
CA CYS A 95 5.00 -1.95 -26.97
C CYS A 95 4.72 -0.47 -27.25
N GLY A 96 5.76 0.38 -27.36
CA GLY A 96 5.62 1.80 -27.67
C GLY A 96 5.09 2.67 -26.53
N VAL A 97 4.78 2.10 -25.36
CA VAL A 97 4.31 2.86 -24.21
C VAL A 97 5.47 3.67 -23.63
N SER A 98 5.21 4.94 -23.35
CA SER A 98 6.18 5.82 -22.71
C SER A 98 6.28 5.56 -21.20
N ASN A 99 7.46 5.68 -20.63
CA ASN A 99 7.75 5.35 -19.23
C ASN A 99 8.60 6.45 -18.60
N MET A 100 8.50 6.58 -17.28
CA MET A 100 9.36 7.50 -16.52
C MET A 100 10.83 7.09 -16.64
N ALA A 101 11.75 8.05 -16.81
CA ALA A 101 13.18 7.80 -16.68
C ALA A 101 13.48 7.16 -15.32
N GLY A 102 14.32 6.13 -15.33
CA GLY A 102 14.57 5.33 -14.13
C GLY A 102 13.73 4.04 -14.04
N ALA A 103 12.61 3.91 -14.79
CA ALA A 103 11.86 2.66 -14.88
C ALA A 103 12.68 1.50 -15.46
N ARG A 104 12.72 0.36 -14.75
CA ARG A 104 13.39 -0.87 -15.22
C ARG A 104 12.49 -1.76 -16.08
N TYR A 105 11.18 -1.67 -15.85
CA TYR A 105 10.16 -2.43 -16.55
C TYR A 105 9.12 -1.49 -17.17
N CYS A 106 8.52 -1.89 -18.28
CA CYS A 106 7.50 -1.11 -18.96
C CYS A 106 6.16 -1.14 -18.20
N GLN A 107 5.51 0.02 -18.03
CA GLN A 107 4.20 0.10 -17.37
C GLN A 107 3.05 -0.54 -18.16
N GLY A 108 3.20 -0.72 -19.48
CA GLY A 108 2.17 -1.32 -20.33
C GLY A 108 2.32 -2.83 -20.46
N CYS A 109 3.49 -3.30 -20.90
CA CYS A 109 3.71 -4.71 -21.22
C CYS A 109 4.54 -5.48 -20.17
N LEU A 110 5.03 -4.81 -19.12
CA LEU A 110 5.88 -5.37 -18.05
C LEU A 110 7.21 -5.99 -18.52
N GLY A 111 7.56 -5.84 -19.81
CA GLY A 111 8.87 -6.23 -20.32
C GLY A 111 9.99 -5.34 -19.76
N GLU A 112 11.20 -5.88 -19.69
CA GLU A 112 12.39 -5.14 -19.29
C GLU A 112 12.71 -4.05 -20.32
N LEU A 113 12.99 -2.83 -19.85
CA LEU A 113 13.32 -1.70 -20.71
C LEU A 113 14.82 -1.74 -21.03
N ASN A 114 15.17 -2.23 -22.22
CA ASN A 114 16.53 -2.15 -22.76
C ASN A 114 16.87 -0.68 -23.04
N ARG A 115 17.61 -0.05 -22.11
CA ARG A 115 18.12 1.31 -22.25
C ARG A 115 19.39 1.35 -23.10
#